data_AF-F1L9A1-F1
#
_entry.id   AF-F1L9A1-F1
#
_cell.length_a   1.000
_cell.length_b   1.000
_cell.length_c   1.000
_cell.angle_alpha   90.00
_cell.angle_beta   90.00
_cell.angle_gamma   90.00
#
_symmetry.space_group_name_H-M   'P 1'
#
loop_
_entity.id
_entity.type
_entity.pdbx_description
1 polymer ?
#
loop_
_entity_poly.entity_id
_entity_poly.type
_entity_poly.pdbx_seq_one_letter_code
_entity_poly.pdbx_strand_id
1 'polypeptide(L)'
;MARYLCLTQALVFRDIGVSVRKRFPTMNSLIQAGLLLEEEKQKLESIKLKYDKYWVPTNWIYTLIFRARREGKITHDILASKLCDEIKTFRYNLQMVCNYDWVPLPLVYTQAVFLATYAYFATCLIGRQKIITDRDVPYKHILDMILPIMTMIQFFFVIGWVKVAQGLLNPFGQDDDDFECNYLIDKNLATSLCIVDDEYDNVPEIRKDRFWRNSEAKPLYSIASLAVAGKQLIGSAIKFKLQTKGDEPEMVIRKFSKQISKQSSLQGFSRISTGAHKRSITNSKKRRSEFRTGSKSLGESSLRCRRWPECSADVMHDVNTEVRELDEIGSPERSRVPRLSHSTSEDHNMEYY
;
A
#
# COMPACT_ATOMS: atom_id res chain seq x y z
N MET A 1 7.05 -21.27 -16.64
CA MET A 1 6.31 -20.02 -16.96
C MET A 1 6.78 -18.87 -16.08
N ALA A 2 6.93 -19.08 -14.76
CA ALA A 2 7.46 -18.09 -13.81
C ALA A 2 8.78 -17.44 -14.26
N ARG A 3 9.79 -18.23 -14.67
CA ARG A 3 11.07 -17.70 -15.18
C ARG A 3 10.90 -16.70 -16.33
N TYR A 4 9.95 -16.91 -17.25
CA TYR A 4 9.72 -15.97 -18.35
C TYR A 4 9.08 -14.65 -17.90
N LEU A 5 8.29 -14.65 -16.82
CA LEU A 5 7.79 -13.41 -16.22
C LEU A 5 8.95 -12.62 -15.59
N CYS A 6 9.81 -13.30 -14.84
CA CYS A 6 11.02 -12.71 -14.27
C CYS A 6 12.00 -12.23 -15.36
N LEU A 7 12.13 -12.97 -16.46
CA LEU A 7 12.93 -12.56 -17.62
C LEU A 7 12.36 -11.29 -18.27
N THR A 8 11.05 -11.20 -18.49
CA THR A 8 10.42 -9.97 -19.00
C THR A 8 10.67 -8.80 -18.05
N GLN A 9 10.53 -9.01 -16.73
CA GLN A 9 10.84 -7.99 -15.72
C GLN A 9 12.31 -7.54 -15.81
N ALA A 10 13.25 -8.48 -15.85
CA ALA A 10 14.68 -8.21 -15.90
C ALA A 10 15.08 -7.47 -17.20
N LEU A 11 14.48 -7.82 -18.34
CA LEU A 11 14.72 -7.11 -19.61
C LEU A 11 14.27 -5.65 -19.52
N VAL A 12 13.08 -5.38 -18.97
CA VAL A 12 12.58 -4.01 -18.83
C VAL A 12 13.40 -3.22 -17.80
N PHE A 13 13.66 -3.79 -16.62
CA PHE A 13 14.46 -3.12 -15.60
C PHE A 13 15.89 -2.85 -16.03
N ARG A 14 16.46 -3.70 -16.89
CA ARG A 14 17.78 -3.45 -17.49
C ARG A 14 17.75 -2.24 -18.43
N ASP A 15 16.64 -2.00 -19.11
CA ASP A 15 16.55 -0.90 -20.08
C ASP A 15 16.25 0.45 -19.39
N ILE A 16 15.58 0.43 -18.23
CA ILE A 16 15.21 1.63 -17.43
C ILE A 16 16.23 1.95 -16.32
N GLY A 17 16.65 0.94 -15.56
CA GLY A 17 17.47 1.11 -14.36
C GLY A 17 18.97 0.98 -14.63
N VAL A 18 19.74 2.02 -14.28
CA VAL A 18 21.20 2.02 -14.48
C VAL A 18 21.88 0.97 -13.60
N SER A 19 21.37 0.77 -12.38
CA SER A 19 21.86 -0.27 -11.45
C SER A 19 21.72 -1.69 -12.02
N VAL A 20 20.58 -1.99 -12.65
CA VAL A 20 20.32 -3.29 -13.29
C VAL A 20 21.09 -3.42 -14.60
N ARG A 21 21.26 -2.34 -15.36
CA ARG A 21 22.09 -2.33 -16.58
C ARG A 21 23.55 -2.64 -16.28
N LYS A 22 24.10 -2.13 -15.17
CA LYS A 22 25.46 -2.47 -14.71
C LYS A 22 25.59 -3.94 -14.35
N ARG A 23 24.57 -4.53 -13.74
CA ARG A 23 24.53 -5.97 -13.40
C ARG A 23 24.40 -6.85 -14.64
N PHE A 24 23.56 -6.48 -15.60
CA PHE A 24 23.30 -7.25 -16.82
C PHE A 24 23.60 -6.43 -18.09
N PRO A 25 24.88 -6.16 -18.41
CA PRO A 25 25.23 -5.30 -19.54
C PRO A 25 24.91 -5.94 -20.90
N THR A 26 24.98 -7.26 -21.01
CA THR A 26 24.82 -8.00 -22.28
C THR A 26 23.77 -9.11 -22.17
N MET A 27 23.27 -9.61 -23.30
CA MET A 27 22.37 -10.76 -23.27
C MET A 27 23.06 -12.02 -22.72
N ASN A 28 24.37 -12.15 -22.92
CA ASN A 28 25.17 -13.25 -22.36
C ASN A 28 25.23 -13.20 -20.83
N SER A 29 25.27 -12.02 -20.22
CA SER A 29 25.22 -11.90 -18.76
C SER A 29 23.90 -12.41 -18.17
N LEU A 30 22.78 -12.31 -18.92
CA LEU A 30 21.51 -12.90 -18.49
C LEU A 30 21.52 -14.43 -18.58
N ILE A 31 22.34 -15.01 -19.47
CA ILE A 31 22.53 -16.46 -19.58
C ILE A 31 23.38 -16.97 -18.42
N GLN A 32 24.49 -16.28 -18.13
CA GLN A 32 25.33 -16.60 -16.97
C GLN A 32 24.56 -16.49 -15.66
N ALA A 33 23.61 -15.57 -15.57
CA ALA A 33 22.72 -15.42 -14.42
C ALA A 33 21.59 -16.47 -14.34
N GLY A 34 21.45 -17.36 -15.34
CA GLY A 34 20.42 -18.40 -15.37
C GLY A 34 19.00 -17.90 -15.68
N LEU A 35 18.83 -16.63 -16.02
CA LEU A 35 17.52 -16.06 -16.39
C LEU A 35 17.11 -16.45 -17.82
N LEU A 36 18.08 -16.62 -18.72
CA LEU A 36 17.90 -16.91 -20.14
C LEU A 36 18.72 -18.14 -20.53
N LEU A 37 18.20 -19.01 -21.41
CA LEU A 37 18.96 -20.12 -21.99
C LEU A 37 19.57 -19.72 -23.36
N GLU A 38 20.64 -20.40 -23.80
CA GLU A 38 21.29 -20.07 -25.09
C GLU A 38 20.34 -20.27 -26.28
N GLU A 39 19.53 -21.33 -26.29
CA GLU A 39 18.52 -21.57 -27.33
C GLU A 39 17.46 -20.45 -27.39
N GLU A 40 17.08 -19.93 -26.22
CA GLU A 40 16.11 -18.84 -26.09
C GLU A 40 16.68 -17.53 -26.62
N LYS A 41 17.97 -17.27 -26.36
CA LYS A 41 18.69 -16.14 -26.93
C LYS A 41 18.75 -16.23 -28.45
N GLN A 42 19.10 -17.39 -29.01
CA GLN A 42 19.13 -17.58 -30.48
C GLN A 42 17.76 -17.28 -31.09
N LYS A 43 16.68 -17.73 -30.44
CA LYS A 43 15.31 -17.41 -30.86
C LYS A 43 15.00 -15.91 -30.76
N LEU A 44 15.44 -15.24 -29.70
CA LEU A 44 15.29 -13.80 -29.52
C LEU A 44 16.08 -12.98 -30.56
N GLU A 45 17.26 -13.45 -30.95
CA GLU A 45 18.13 -12.84 -31.97
C GLU A 45 17.62 -13.09 -33.39
N SER A 46 16.99 -14.24 -33.65
CA SER A 46 16.36 -14.55 -34.94
C SER A 46 15.28 -13.53 -35.34
N ILE A 47 14.67 -12.87 -34.35
CA ILE A 47 13.68 -11.82 -34.55
C ILE A 47 14.41 -10.54 -34.96
N LYS A 48 14.44 -10.28 -36.27
CA LYS A 48 14.98 -9.06 -36.89
C LYS A 48 14.00 -7.89 -36.73
N LEU A 49 13.99 -7.30 -35.54
CA LEU A 49 13.28 -6.05 -35.25
C LEU A 49 14.25 -5.03 -34.67
N LYS A 50 14.08 -3.77 -35.07
CA LYS A 50 14.85 -2.63 -34.56
C LYS A 50 14.44 -2.23 -33.13
N TYR A 51 13.21 -2.55 -32.74
CA TYR A 51 12.61 -2.18 -31.46
C TYR A 51 12.91 -3.19 -30.35
N ASP A 52 12.69 -2.78 -29.10
CA ASP A 52 12.92 -3.61 -27.93
C ASP A 52 12.07 -4.88 -27.92
N LYS A 53 12.69 -5.96 -27.46
CA LYS A 53 12.16 -7.32 -27.54
C LYS A 53 11.67 -7.88 -26.21
N TYR A 54 11.44 -7.02 -25.20
CA TYR A 54 10.94 -7.44 -23.88
C TYR A 54 9.54 -8.08 -23.91
N TRP A 55 8.76 -7.85 -24.98
CA TRP A 55 7.45 -8.47 -25.20
C TRP A 55 7.52 -9.94 -25.61
N VAL A 56 8.68 -10.41 -26.10
CA VAL A 56 8.86 -11.75 -26.67
C VAL A 56 8.65 -12.85 -25.61
N PRO A 57 9.25 -12.80 -24.39
CA PRO A 57 9.00 -13.81 -23.38
C PRO A 57 7.53 -13.82 -22.92
N THR A 58 6.85 -12.66 -22.88
CA THR A 58 5.41 -12.61 -22.59
C THR A 58 4.60 -13.40 -23.62
N ASN A 59 4.95 -13.30 -24.91
CA ASN A 59 4.29 -14.07 -25.98
C ASN A 59 4.57 -15.57 -25.87
N TRP A 60 5.78 -15.95 -25.45
CA TRP A 60 6.11 -17.36 -25.17
C TRP A 60 5.27 -17.92 -24.03
N ILE A 61 4.98 -17.12 -22.99
CA ILE A 61 4.11 -17.56 -21.89
C ILE A 61 2.69 -17.83 -22.38
N TYR A 62 2.08 -16.94 -23.17
CA TYR A 62 0.76 -17.20 -23.75
C TYR A 62 0.74 -18.50 -24.56
N THR A 63 1.77 -18.72 -25.38
CA THR A 63 1.91 -19.96 -26.16
C THR A 63 2.03 -21.20 -25.25
N LEU A 64 2.77 -21.09 -24.15
CA LEU A 64 2.89 -22.15 -23.15
C LEU A 64 1.57 -22.45 -22.44
N ILE A 65 0.76 -21.44 -22.13
CA ILE A 65 -0.56 -21.63 -21.51
C ILE A 65 -1.48 -22.40 -22.46
N PHE A 66 -1.57 -21.97 -23.72
CA PHE A 66 -2.40 -22.67 -24.70
C PHE A 66 -1.90 -24.09 -24.99
N ARG A 67 -0.59 -24.32 -24.93
CA ARG A 67 -0.01 -25.67 -25.03
C ARG A 67 -0.36 -26.52 -23.80
N ALA A 68 -0.15 -26.01 -22.59
CA ALA A 68 -0.49 -26.70 -21.34
C ALA A 68 -1.99 -27.03 -21.25
N ARG A 69 -2.85 -26.16 -21.78
CA ARG A 69 -4.29 -26.42 -21.88
C ARG A 69 -4.63 -27.56 -22.84
N ARG A 70 -4.00 -27.58 -24.03
CA ARG A 70 -4.15 -28.68 -25.01
C ARG A 70 -3.63 -30.02 -24.50
N GLU A 71 -2.55 -29.98 -23.72
CA GLU A 71 -1.96 -31.16 -23.06
C GLU A 71 -2.76 -31.63 -21.84
N GLY A 72 -3.84 -30.94 -21.46
CA GLY A 72 -4.67 -31.31 -20.31
C GLY A 72 -4.06 -31.01 -18.94
N LYS A 73 -2.90 -30.33 -18.87
CA LYS A 73 -2.27 -29.89 -17.61
C LYS A 73 -3.10 -28.81 -16.91
N ILE A 74 -3.85 -28.03 -17.67
CA ILE A 74 -4.84 -27.07 -17.16
C ILE A 74 -6.23 -27.70 -17.34
N THR A 75 -6.93 -27.92 -16.22
CA THR A 75 -8.21 -28.63 -16.19
C THR A 75 -9.34 -27.89 -16.89
N HIS A 76 -9.48 -26.58 -16.64
CA HIS A 76 -10.61 -25.79 -17.11
C HIS A 76 -10.18 -24.58 -17.94
N ASP A 77 -10.97 -24.24 -18.96
CA ASP A 77 -10.73 -23.07 -19.83
C ASP A 77 -10.76 -21.75 -19.04
N ILE A 78 -11.58 -21.69 -17.98
CA ILE A 78 -11.66 -20.53 -17.10
C ILE A 78 -10.31 -20.27 -16.43
N LEU A 79 -9.58 -21.31 -15.99
CA LEU A 79 -8.26 -21.18 -15.38
C LEU A 79 -7.23 -20.67 -16.39
N ALA A 80 -7.26 -21.19 -17.63
CA ALA A 80 -6.40 -20.71 -18.70
C ALA A 80 -6.68 -19.22 -19.03
N SER A 81 -7.95 -18.82 -19.10
CA SER A 81 -8.33 -17.41 -19.29
C SER A 81 -7.85 -16.53 -18.14
N LYS A 82 -7.97 -17.00 -16.89
CA LYS A 82 -7.51 -16.26 -15.72
C LYS A 82 -5.99 -16.08 -15.71
N LEU A 83 -5.23 -17.11 -16.06
CA LEU A 83 -3.78 -16.97 -16.22
C LEU A 83 -3.41 -15.91 -17.26
N CYS A 84 -4.13 -15.88 -18.39
CA CYS A 84 -3.93 -14.85 -19.41
C CYS A 84 -4.25 -13.43 -18.89
N ASP A 85 -5.32 -13.28 -18.12
CA ASP A 85 -5.71 -11.99 -17.52
C ASP A 85 -4.65 -11.47 -16.52
N GLU A 86 -4.09 -12.35 -15.69
CA GLU A 86 -3.04 -11.98 -14.73
C GLU A 86 -1.74 -11.57 -15.44
N ILE A 87 -1.35 -12.30 -16.49
CA ILE A 87 -0.16 -11.95 -17.30
C ILE A 87 -0.38 -10.63 -18.04
N LYS A 88 -1.59 -10.38 -18.54
CA LYS A 88 -1.95 -9.11 -19.15
C LYS A 88 -1.83 -7.96 -18.15
N THR A 89 -2.29 -8.17 -16.92
CA THR A 89 -2.19 -7.17 -15.83
C THR A 89 -0.73 -6.92 -15.46
N PHE A 90 0.08 -7.97 -15.32
CA PHE A 90 1.52 -7.85 -15.10
C PHE A 90 2.22 -7.05 -16.21
N ARG A 91 1.94 -7.38 -17.48
CA ARG A 91 2.47 -6.64 -18.64
C ARG A 91 2.02 -5.18 -18.65
N TYR A 92 0.76 -4.90 -18.29
CA TYR A 92 0.24 -3.53 -18.22
C TYR A 92 0.99 -2.70 -17.18
N ASN A 93 1.20 -3.25 -15.99
CA ASN A 93 1.96 -2.59 -14.94
C ASN A 93 3.40 -2.33 -15.36
N LEU A 94 4.05 -3.29 -16.03
CA LEU A 94 5.41 -3.11 -16.52
C LEU A 94 5.50 -2.06 -17.64
N GLN A 95 4.51 -2.04 -18.54
CA GLN A 95 4.41 -1.00 -19.58
C GLN A 95 4.20 0.39 -18.98
N MET A 96 3.46 0.50 -17.86
CA MET A 96 3.28 1.77 -17.17
C MET A 96 4.63 2.33 -16.72
N VAL A 97 5.53 1.48 -16.19
CA VAL A 97 6.89 1.87 -15.83
C VAL A 97 7.69 2.33 -17.06
N CYS A 98 7.62 1.60 -18.17
CA CYS A 98 8.23 2.04 -19.44
C CYS A 98 7.71 3.40 -19.92
N ASN A 99 6.42 3.69 -19.72
CA ASN A 99 5.84 4.96 -20.15
C ASN A 99 6.34 6.14 -19.29
N TYR A 100 6.57 5.92 -17.99
CA TYR A 100 7.16 6.91 -17.10
C TYR A 100 8.62 7.23 -17.48
N ASP A 101 9.37 6.23 -17.95
CA ASP A 101 10.74 6.41 -18.45
C ASP A 101 10.76 7.10 -19.82
N TRP A 102 9.88 6.68 -20.75
CA TRP A 102 9.82 7.26 -22.10
C TRP A 102 9.41 8.74 -22.05
N VAL A 103 8.44 9.11 -21.24
CA VAL A 103 7.93 10.49 -21.19
C VAL A 103 8.33 11.16 -19.87
N PRO A 104 9.56 11.72 -19.77
CA PRO A 104 9.97 12.49 -18.60
C PRO A 104 9.19 13.79 -18.49
N LEU A 105 9.24 14.42 -17.32
CA LEU A 105 8.68 15.76 -17.13
C LEU A 105 9.28 16.75 -18.14
N PRO A 106 8.46 17.65 -18.72
CA PRO A 106 8.95 18.66 -19.65
C PRO A 106 10.12 19.44 -19.04
N LEU A 107 11.23 19.48 -19.77
CA LEU A 107 12.49 20.08 -19.29
C LEU A 107 12.32 21.54 -18.85
N VAL A 108 11.41 22.27 -19.50
CA VAL A 108 11.10 23.66 -19.16
C VAL A 108 10.59 23.81 -17.71
N TYR A 109 9.85 22.83 -17.18
CA TYR A 109 9.31 22.92 -15.82
C TYR A 109 10.40 22.80 -14.76
N THR A 110 11.30 21.83 -14.90
CA THR A 110 12.42 21.67 -13.96
C THR A 110 13.36 22.87 -14.05
N GLN A 111 13.66 23.33 -15.26
CA GLN A 111 14.49 24.52 -15.48
C GLN A 111 13.90 25.79 -14.88
N ALA A 112 12.60 26.03 -15.05
CA ALA A 112 11.94 27.22 -14.50
C ALA A 112 11.98 27.22 -12.96
N VAL A 113 11.78 26.07 -12.32
CA VAL A 113 11.85 25.94 -10.85
C VAL A 113 13.28 26.21 -10.36
N PHE A 114 14.31 25.65 -11.01
CA PHE A 114 15.70 25.90 -10.65
C PHE A 114 16.08 27.37 -10.85
N LEU A 115 15.71 27.96 -11.98
CA LEU A 115 16.00 29.37 -12.28
C LEU A 115 15.35 30.30 -11.25
N ALA A 116 14.07 30.10 -10.95
CA ALA A 116 13.35 30.91 -9.97
C ALA A 116 13.97 30.80 -8.57
N THR A 117 14.32 29.58 -8.14
CA THR A 117 14.94 29.33 -6.84
C THR A 117 16.32 29.97 -6.75
N TYR A 118 17.16 29.82 -7.78
CA TYR A 118 18.50 30.39 -7.80
C TYR A 118 18.49 31.92 -7.93
N ALA A 119 17.59 32.49 -8.74
CA ALA A 119 17.43 33.93 -8.85
C ALA A 119 16.96 34.57 -7.52
N TYR A 120 16.04 33.90 -6.82
CA TYR A 120 15.60 34.31 -5.49
C TYR A 120 16.78 34.35 -4.51
N PHE A 121 17.58 33.29 -4.43
CA PHE A 121 18.73 33.25 -3.53
C PHE A 121 19.88 34.15 -3.96
N ALA A 122 20.12 34.35 -5.25
CA ALA A 122 21.08 35.32 -5.75
C ALA A 122 20.71 36.76 -5.32
N THR A 123 19.42 37.11 -5.40
CA THR A 123 18.91 38.40 -4.92
C THR A 123 19.03 38.51 -3.40
N CYS A 124 18.74 37.43 -2.66
CA CYS A 124 18.90 37.41 -1.20
C CYS A 124 20.38 37.53 -0.78
N LEU A 125 21.31 36.99 -1.57
CA LEU A 125 22.74 37.03 -1.29
C LEU A 125 23.30 38.45 -1.37
N ILE A 126 22.72 39.32 -2.20
CA ILE A 126 23.08 40.75 -2.31
C ILE A 126 22.23 41.59 -1.36
N GLY A 127 20.92 41.39 -1.37
CA GLY A 127 19.95 42.23 -0.64
C GLY A 127 19.94 42.03 0.87
N ARG A 128 20.49 40.92 1.38
CA ARG A 128 20.60 40.64 2.82
C ARG A 128 22.03 40.70 3.33
N GLN A 129 22.95 41.28 2.56
CA GLN A 129 24.28 41.64 3.06
C GLN A 129 24.17 42.81 4.01
N LYS A 130 25.06 42.83 5.00
CA LYS A 130 25.20 43.97 5.88
C LYS A 130 25.94 45.08 5.16
N ILE A 131 25.33 46.26 5.10
CA ILE A 131 25.99 47.46 4.60
C ILE A 131 26.53 48.21 5.82
N ILE A 132 27.85 48.20 5.99
CA ILE A 132 28.52 49.02 7.02
C ILE A 132 28.29 50.48 6.63
N THR A 133 27.47 51.19 7.41
CA THR A 133 27.14 52.59 7.17
C THR A 133 27.60 53.40 8.39
N ASP A 134 28.57 54.30 8.20
CA ASP A 134 29.06 55.26 9.21
C ASP A 134 28.10 56.44 9.46
N ARG A 135 26.94 56.46 8.80
CA ARG A 135 25.90 57.48 8.94
C ARG A 135 24.74 56.94 9.75
N ASP A 136 24.21 57.74 10.68
CA ASP A 136 22.99 57.45 11.45
C ASP A 136 21.78 57.27 10.52
N VAL A 137 21.58 56.04 10.04
CA VAL A 137 20.39 55.64 9.30
C VAL A 137 19.30 55.21 10.30
N PRO A 138 18.06 55.71 10.18
CA PRO A 138 16.99 55.52 11.16
C PRO A 138 16.48 54.07 11.29
N TYR A 139 16.96 53.15 10.45
CA TYR A 139 16.61 51.73 10.45
C TYR A 139 17.85 50.85 10.64
N LYS A 140 18.72 51.21 11.60
CA LYS A 140 19.84 50.35 11.99
C LYS A 140 19.25 49.02 12.50
N HIS A 141 19.47 47.93 11.77
CA HIS A 141 19.00 46.61 12.18
C HIS A 141 19.60 46.28 13.55
N ILE A 142 18.75 46.22 14.58
CA ILE A 142 19.12 46.06 16.01
C ILE A 142 19.93 44.78 16.28
N LEU A 143 19.83 43.80 15.38
CA LEU A 143 20.54 42.53 15.44
C LEU A 143 21.57 42.46 14.34
N ASP A 144 22.74 43.02 14.61
CA ASP A 144 23.91 42.93 13.76
C ASP A 144 24.58 41.55 13.90
N MET A 145 23.88 40.46 13.58
CA MET A 145 24.45 39.11 13.55
C MET A 145 25.37 38.92 12.34
N ILE A 146 26.67 38.65 12.55
CA ILE A 146 27.68 38.45 11.48
C ILE A 146 27.27 37.39 10.45
N LEU A 147 26.42 36.44 10.87
CA LEU A 147 25.85 35.38 10.06
C LEU A 147 24.32 35.59 9.89
N PRO A 148 23.76 35.57 8.66
CA PRO A 148 22.33 35.74 8.44
C PRO A 148 21.56 34.43 8.71
N ILE A 149 21.42 34.05 9.99
CA ILE A 149 20.79 32.78 10.44
C ILE A 149 19.42 32.54 9.78
N MET A 150 18.54 33.56 9.76
CA MET A 150 17.20 33.42 9.17
C MET A 150 17.23 33.11 7.67
N THR A 151 18.20 33.67 6.94
CA THR A 151 18.36 33.40 5.50
C THR A 151 18.93 32.01 5.27
N MET A 152 19.80 31.52 6.16
CA MET A 152 20.30 30.14 6.10
C MET A 152 19.19 29.12 6.34
N ILE A 153 18.31 29.35 7.33
CA ILE A 153 17.14 28.50 7.56
C ILE A 153 16.23 28.47 6.32
N GLN A 154 15.93 29.63 5.74
CA GLN A 154 15.15 29.71 4.49
C GLN A 154 15.83 28.97 3.33
N PHE A 155 17.17 29.06 3.23
CA PHE A 155 17.94 28.34 2.23
C PHE A 155 17.79 26.83 2.38
N PHE A 156 17.97 26.29 3.59
CA PHE A 156 17.81 24.85 3.83
C PHE A 156 16.40 24.36 3.51
N PHE A 157 15.35 25.10 3.87
CA PHE A 157 13.98 24.69 3.56
C PHE A 157 13.70 24.67 2.05
N VAL A 158 14.02 25.74 1.33
CA VAL A 158 13.66 25.86 -0.09
C VAL A 158 14.57 25.00 -0.97
N ILE A 159 15.89 25.03 -0.75
CA ILE A 159 16.82 24.16 -1.49
C ILE A 159 16.60 22.70 -1.11
N GLY A 160 16.35 22.41 0.18
CA GLY A 160 15.99 21.07 0.64
C GLY A 160 14.74 20.54 -0.08
N TRP A 161 13.68 21.35 -0.20
CA TRP A 161 12.47 20.94 -0.92
C TRP A 161 12.73 20.70 -2.42
N VAL A 162 13.53 21.55 -3.07
CA VAL A 162 13.96 21.34 -4.46
C VAL A 162 14.82 20.07 -4.60
N LYS A 163 15.67 19.76 -3.62
CA LYS A 163 16.49 18.54 -3.60
C LYS A 163 15.66 17.28 -3.42
N VAL A 164 14.62 17.30 -2.58
CA VAL A 164 13.65 16.21 -2.49
C VAL A 164 12.98 15.96 -3.84
N ALA A 165 12.54 17.02 -4.52
CA ALA A 165 11.94 16.88 -5.85
C ALA A 165 12.95 16.36 -6.90
N GLN A 166 14.24 16.72 -6.77
CA GLN A 166 15.30 16.23 -7.65
C GLN A 166 15.56 14.73 -7.44
N GLY A 167 15.64 14.26 -6.20
CA GLY A 167 15.84 12.83 -5.89
C GLY A 167 14.68 11.97 -6.38
N LEU A 168 13.45 12.46 -6.23
CA LEU A 168 12.25 11.74 -6.69
C LEU A 168 12.02 11.79 -8.22
N LEU A 169 12.82 12.54 -8.97
CA LEU A 169 12.64 12.69 -10.41
C LEU A 169 12.94 11.40 -11.18
N ASN A 170 13.94 10.64 -10.72
CA ASN A 170 14.30 9.35 -11.30
C ASN A 170 14.55 8.30 -10.20
N PRO A 171 13.51 7.57 -9.76
CA PRO A 171 13.63 6.59 -8.67
C PRO A 171 14.33 5.28 -9.09
N PHE A 172 14.80 5.16 -10.34
CA PHE A 172 15.51 3.99 -10.88
C PHE A 172 17.03 4.23 -10.99
N GLY A 173 17.54 5.23 -10.27
CA GLY A 173 18.95 5.60 -10.26
C GLY A 173 19.82 4.70 -9.37
N GLN A 174 20.72 5.35 -8.65
CA GLN A 174 21.71 4.76 -7.73
C GLN A 174 21.78 5.54 -6.41
N ASP A 175 20.83 6.43 -6.17
CA ASP A 175 20.76 7.19 -4.92
C ASP A 175 20.26 6.27 -3.79
N ASP A 176 20.57 6.61 -2.54
CA ASP A 176 20.27 5.76 -1.37
C ASP A 176 18.76 5.49 -1.18
N ASP A 177 17.91 6.40 -1.65
CA ASP A 177 16.45 6.31 -1.56
C ASP A 177 15.79 5.72 -2.82
N ASP A 178 16.57 5.32 -3.83
CA ASP A 178 16.06 4.75 -5.07
C ASP A 178 15.55 3.31 -4.89
N PHE A 179 14.79 2.83 -5.88
CA PHE A 179 14.29 1.46 -5.85
C PHE A 179 15.41 0.44 -6.02
N GLU A 180 15.52 -0.47 -5.04
CA GLU A 180 16.39 -1.64 -5.07
C GLU A 180 15.93 -2.71 -6.07
N CYS A 181 16.06 -2.40 -7.35
CA CYS A 181 15.59 -3.23 -8.45
C CYS A 181 16.33 -4.57 -8.55
N ASN A 182 17.62 -4.60 -8.19
CA ASN A 182 18.41 -5.82 -8.16
C ASN A 182 17.86 -6.81 -7.13
N TYR A 183 17.61 -6.34 -5.92
CA TYR A 183 16.98 -7.16 -4.87
C TYR A 183 15.60 -7.64 -5.30
N LEU A 184 14.80 -6.77 -5.93
CA LEU A 184 13.46 -7.14 -6.39
C LEU A 184 13.51 -8.28 -7.44
N ILE A 185 14.47 -8.25 -8.38
CA ILE A 185 14.65 -9.33 -9.36
C ILE A 185 15.00 -10.64 -8.65
N ASP A 186 15.97 -10.63 -7.74
CA ASP A 186 16.43 -11.83 -7.04
C ASP A 186 15.33 -12.43 -6.16
N LYS A 187 14.67 -11.58 -5.38
CA LYS A 187 13.53 -11.97 -4.55
C LYS A 187 12.42 -12.57 -5.39
N ASN A 188 12.04 -11.92 -6.50
CA ASN A 188 10.95 -12.41 -7.36
C ASN A 188 11.32 -13.72 -8.04
N LEU A 189 12.57 -13.88 -8.48
CA LEU A 189 13.03 -15.15 -9.07
C LEU A 189 12.95 -16.28 -8.05
N ALA A 190 13.58 -16.13 -6.87
CA ALA A 190 13.58 -17.16 -5.83
C ALA A 190 12.16 -17.49 -5.34
N THR A 191 11.36 -16.46 -5.05
CA THR A 191 9.98 -16.65 -4.55
C THR A 191 9.10 -17.32 -5.60
N SER A 192 9.18 -16.88 -6.86
CA SER A 192 8.31 -17.43 -7.91
C SER A 192 8.64 -18.87 -8.26
N LEU A 193 9.92 -19.28 -8.20
CA LEU A 193 10.32 -20.67 -8.39
C LEU A 193 9.90 -21.55 -7.21
N CYS A 194 10.13 -21.09 -5.97
CA CYS A 194 9.70 -21.81 -4.77
C CYS A 194 8.18 -22.04 -4.73
N ILE A 195 7.38 -21.04 -5.11
CA ILE A 195 5.90 -21.15 -5.15
C ILE A 195 5.43 -22.22 -6.16
N VAL A 196 6.08 -22.32 -7.33
CA VAL A 196 5.60 -23.19 -8.42
C VAL A 196 6.22 -24.58 -8.41
N ASP A 197 7.38 -24.75 -7.77
CA ASP A 197 8.12 -26.01 -7.72
C ASP A 197 8.03 -26.63 -6.32
N ASP A 198 8.69 -26.04 -5.31
CA ASP A 198 8.83 -26.64 -3.96
C ASP A 198 7.50 -26.70 -3.19
N GLU A 199 6.68 -25.64 -3.28
CA GLU A 199 5.42 -25.50 -2.56
C GLU A 199 4.19 -25.88 -3.43
N TYR A 200 4.42 -26.59 -4.54
CA TYR A 200 3.32 -27.05 -5.39
C TYR A 200 2.47 -28.12 -4.68
N ASP A 201 1.20 -27.80 -4.45
CA ASP A 201 0.22 -28.66 -3.75
C ASP A 201 0.66 -29.10 -2.34
N ASN A 202 1.59 -28.35 -1.73
CA ASN A 202 2.09 -28.61 -0.39
C ASN A 202 1.25 -27.85 0.65
N VAL A 203 0.15 -28.46 1.08
CA VAL A 203 -0.74 -27.85 2.09
C VAL A 203 -0.57 -28.56 3.44
N PRO A 204 -0.47 -27.82 4.56
CA PRO A 204 -0.42 -28.45 5.88
C PRO A 204 -1.70 -29.23 6.21
N GLU A 205 -1.56 -30.24 7.07
CA GLU A 205 -2.71 -31.05 7.50
C GLU A 205 -3.82 -30.20 8.12
N ILE A 206 -5.05 -30.40 7.64
CA ILE A 206 -6.22 -29.69 8.14
C ILE A 206 -6.53 -30.17 9.56
N ARG A 207 -6.44 -29.25 10.53
CA ARG A 207 -6.78 -29.49 11.94
C ARG A 207 -7.80 -28.48 12.43
N LYS A 208 -8.58 -28.87 13.43
CA LYS A 208 -9.52 -27.95 14.10
C LYS A 208 -8.73 -26.86 14.81
N ASP A 209 -9.09 -25.62 14.54
CA ASP A 209 -8.47 -24.47 15.17
C ASP A 209 -8.96 -24.28 16.62
N ARG A 210 -8.33 -23.35 17.34
CA ARG A 210 -8.63 -23.07 18.76
C ARG A 210 -10.08 -22.59 18.98
N PHE A 211 -10.67 -21.94 18.00
CA PHE A 211 -12.01 -21.36 18.09
C PHE A 211 -13.10 -22.32 17.62
N TRP A 212 -12.76 -23.50 17.08
CA TRP A 212 -13.70 -24.45 16.48
C TRP A 212 -14.90 -24.82 17.37
N ARG A 213 -14.72 -24.88 18.70
CA ARG A 213 -15.80 -25.26 19.65
C ARG A 213 -16.48 -24.07 20.32
N ASN A 214 -15.91 -22.88 20.26
CA ASN A 214 -16.39 -21.74 21.03
C ASN A 214 -17.33 -20.89 20.17
N SER A 215 -18.52 -20.58 20.69
CA SER A 215 -19.49 -19.72 19.99
C SER A 215 -19.01 -18.26 19.87
N GLU A 216 -18.08 -17.83 20.73
CA GLU A 216 -17.50 -16.50 20.74
C GLU A 216 -15.97 -16.62 20.59
N ALA A 217 -15.44 -16.23 19.43
CA ALA A 217 -14.01 -16.24 19.16
C ALA A 217 -13.37 -14.99 19.81
N LYS A 218 -12.69 -15.19 20.95
CA LYS A 218 -11.94 -14.14 21.65
C LYS A 218 -10.44 -14.24 21.31
N PRO A 219 -9.92 -13.41 20.37
CA PRO A 219 -8.49 -13.38 20.11
C PRO A 219 -7.74 -12.82 21.33
N LEU A 220 -6.54 -13.34 21.57
CA LEU A 220 -5.67 -12.88 22.64
C LEU A 220 -4.89 -11.64 22.17
N TYR A 221 -4.71 -10.68 23.07
CA TYR A 221 -3.89 -9.49 22.85
C TYR A 221 -2.71 -9.49 23.83
N SER A 222 -1.57 -8.95 23.41
CA SER A 222 -0.50 -8.65 24.35
C SER A 222 -0.92 -7.54 25.31
N ILE A 223 -0.32 -7.49 26.50
CA ILE A 223 -0.63 -6.48 27.53
C ILE A 223 -0.47 -5.06 26.95
N ALA A 224 0.60 -4.80 26.19
CA ALA A 224 0.83 -3.52 25.52
C ALA A 224 -0.24 -3.18 24.46
N SER A 225 -0.78 -4.19 23.78
CA SER A 225 -1.83 -3.99 22.77
C SER A 225 -3.22 -3.79 23.38
N LEU A 226 -3.47 -4.29 24.60
CA LEU A 226 -4.78 -4.20 25.24
C LEU A 226 -5.18 -2.75 25.53
N ALA A 227 -4.22 -1.91 25.93
CA ALA A 227 -4.43 -0.48 26.16
C ALA A 227 -4.95 0.27 24.91
N VAL A 228 -4.71 -0.27 23.71
CA VAL A 228 -5.10 0.34 22.43
C VAL A 228 -6.38 -0.28 21.85
N ALA A 229 -6.79 -1.47 22.31
CA ALA A 229 -7.82 -2.32 21.70
C ALA A 229 -9.28 -1.79 21.79
N GLY A 230 -9.52 -0.68 22.50
CA GLY A 230 -10.87 -0.19 22.80
C GLY A 230 -11.59 0.63 21.71
N LYS A 231 -11.01 0.84 20.52
CA LYS A 231 -11.58 1.73 19.48
C LYS A 231 -12.40 0.99 18.43
N GLN A 232 -13.41 0.23 18.85
CA GLN A 232 -14.32 -0.43 17.91
C GLN A 232 -15.28 0.59 17.27
N LEU A 233 -15.54 0.42 15.97
CA LEU A 233 -16.50 1.24 15.25
C LEU A 233 -17.93 0.84 15.65
N ILE A 234 -18.45 1.47 16.70
CA ILE A 234 -19.81 1.24 17.21
C ILE A 234 -20.82 2.21 16.55
N GLY A 235 -20.38 3.08 15.63
CA GLY A 235 -21.25 4.07 14.96
C GLY A 235 -21.64 5.24 15.88
N SER A 236 -21.57 6.47 15.37
CA SER A 236 -21.76 7.69 16.19
C SER A 236 -23.18 7.87 16.71
N ALA A 237 -24.18 7.34 16.01
CA ALA A 237 -25.59 7.52 16.32
C ALA A 237 -26.20 6.43 17.22
N ILE A 238 -25.47 5.34 17.50
CA ILE A 238 -26.05 4.17 18.23
C ILE A 238 -26.44 4.51 19.67
N LYS A 239 -25.73 5.46 20.31
CA LYS A 239 -26.07 5.93 21.66
C LYS A 239 -27.17 7.00 21.69
N PHE A 240 -27.67 7.43 20.52
CA PHE A 240 -28.73 8.44 20.44
C PHE A 240 -30.08 7.80 20.80
N LYS A 241 -30.56 8.04 22.02
CA LYS A 241 -31.92 7.66 22.44
C LYS A 241 -32.90 8.74 21.99
N LEU A 242 -33.86 8.38 21.14
CA LEU A 242 -35.02 9.22 20.86
C LEU A 242 -35.88 9.32 22.13
N GLN A 243 -36.26 10.53 22.54
CA GLN A 243 -37.24 10.71 23.62
C GLN A 243 -38.64 10.38 23.09
N THR A 244 -39.01 9.10 23.10
CA THR A 244 -40.38 8.68 22.83
C THR A 244 -41.16 8.62 24.15
N LYS A 245 -42.25 9.38 24.23
CA LYS A 245 -43.26 9.18 25.27
C LYS A 245 -44.02 7.90 24.93
N GLY A 246 -43.58 6.77 25.48
CA GLY A 246 -44.36 5.53 25.57
C GLY A 246 -44.48 4.68 24.31
N ASP A 247 -44.51 5.26 23.11
CA ASP A 247 -44.74 4.49 21.87
C ASP A 247 -43.49 4.41 20.99
N GLU A 248 -43.27 3.25 20.36
CA GLU A 248 -42.24 3.07 19.34
C GLU A 248 -42.47 4.08 18.19
N PRO A 249 -41.42 4.68 17.62
CA PRO A 249 -41.57 5.68 16.59
C PRO A 249 -42.22 5.07 15.34
N GLU A 250 -43.40 5.57 14.95
CA GLU A 250 -44.09 5.13 13.74
C GLU A 250 -43.28 5.49 12.49
N MET A 251 -42.98 4.49 11.68
CA MET A 251 -42.23 4.66 10.43
C MET A 251 -43.17 5.11 9.32
N VAL A 252 -43.20 6.41 9.03
CA VAL A 252 -44.05 6.97 7.96
C VAL A 252 -43.31 7.09 6.63
N ILE A 253 -44.01 6.78 5.53
CA ILE A 253 -43.49 7.06 4.18
C ILE A 253 -43.41 8.57 4.00
N ARG A 254 -42.21 9.09 3.69
CA ARG A 254 -42.05 10.49 3.30
C ARG A 254 -42.87 10.75 2.05
N LYS A 255 -44.03 11.39 2.21
CA LYS A 255 -44.82 11.86 1.08
C LYS A 255 -43.99 12.90 0.34
N PHE A 256 -43.66 12.62 -0.92
CA PHE A 256 -43.18 13.67 -1.82
C PHE A 256 -44.32 14.68 -1.93
N SER A 257 -44.15 15.88 -1.36
CA SER A 257 -45.05 16.96 -1.72
C SER A 257 -44.86 17.19 -3.21
N LYS A 258 -45.91 17.00 -4.00
CA LYS A 258 -45.99 17.70 -5.28
C LYS A 258 -45.97 19.17 -4.88
N GLN A 259 -44.81 19.82 -5.01
CA GLN A 259 -44.80 21.26 -5.15
C GLN A 259 -45.68 21.55 -6.36
N ILE A 260 -46.92 21.97 -6.09
CA ILE A 260 -47.69 22.73 -7.08
C ILE A 260 -46.83 23.96 -7.31
N SER A 261 -46.18 23.98 -8.47
CA SER A 261 -45.49 25.14 -9.00
C SER A 261 -46.52 26.26 -9.14
N LYS A 262 -46.70 27.06 -8.09
CA LYS A 262 -46.99 28.46 -8.32
C LYS A 262 -45.67 29.07 -8.75
N GLN A 263 -45.56 29.35 -10.05
CA GLN A 263 -44.56 30.25 -10.57
C GLN A 263 -44.68 31.57 -9.80
N SER A 264 -43.74 31.80 -8.90
CA SER A 264 -43.36 33.14 -8.50
C SER A 264 -41.84 33.19 -8.59
N SER A 265 -41.40 33.92 -9.62
CA SER A 265 -40.04 34.39 -9.81
C SER A 265 -39.34 34.75 -8.50
N LEU A 266 -38.10 34.29 -8.33
CA LEU A 266 -36.94 35.16 -8.09
C LEU A 266 -35.64 34.36 -8.02
N GLN A 267 -34.59 35.05 -8.41
CA GLN A 267 -33.27 34.61 -8.84
C GLN A 267 -32.39 34.05 -7.71
N GLY A 268 -31.41 33.23 -8.11
CA GLY A 268 -30.10 33.12 -7.45
C GLY A 268 -29.96 31.97 -6.45
N PHE A 269 -29.21 30.92 -6.82
CA PHE A 269 -27.90 30.58 -6.24
C PHE A 269 -27.42 29.21 -6.79
N SER A 270 -26.11 29.13 -6.97
CA SER A 270 -25.39 28.19 -7.82
C SER A 270 -25.34 26.75 -7.31
N ARG A 271 -25.31 25.82 -8.28
CA ARG A 271 -25.00 24.39 -8.07
C ARG A 271 -23.49 24.22 -7.86
N ILE A 272 -23.10 23.59 -6.75
CA ILE A 272 -21.83 22.86 -6.66
C ILE A 272 -22.10 21.42 -7.09
N SER A 273 -21.48 21.02 -8.19
CA SER A 273 -21.55 19.68 -8.77
C SER A 273 -20.27 18.94 -8.42
N THR A 274 -20.36 17.88 -7.62
CA THR A 274 -19.36 16.80 -7.57
C THR A 274 -20.01 15.52 -8.05
N GLY A 275 -19.74 15.16 -9.31
CA GLY A 275 -20.24 13.96 -9.95
C GLY A 275 -19.56 12.71 -9.42
N ALA A 276 -20.32 11.84 -8.74
CA ALA A 276 -19.93 10.46 -8.49
C ALA A 276 -20.42 9.58 -9.65
N HIS A 277 -19.49 8.81 -10.21
CA HIS A 277 -19.68 7.84 -11.28
C HIS A 277 -20.81 6.82 -11.00
N LYS A 278 -21.74 6.67 -11.96
CA LYS A 278 -22.65 5.52 -12.04
C LYS A 278 -21.89 4.29 -12.57
N ARG A 279 -21.82 3.21 -11.79
CA ARG A 279 -21.66 1.84 -12.32
C ARG A 279 -23.03 1.17 -12.34
N SER A 280 -23.44 0.77 -13.54
CA SER A 280 -24.64 -0.02 -13.82
C SER A 280 -24.37 -1.49 -13.44
N ILE A 281 -25.19 -2.08 -12.59
CA ILE A 281 -25.27 -3.53 -12.39
C ILE A 281 -26.65 -3.97 -12.86
N THR A 282 -26.68 -4.71 -13.96
CA THR A 282 -27.86 -5.39 -14.49
C THR A 282 -28.16 -6.64 -13.66
N ASN A 283 -29.35 -6.70 -13.07
CA ASN A 283 -29.88 -7.87 -12.36
C ASN A 283 -30.14 -9.04 -13.32
N SER A 284 -29.46 -10.16 -13.11
CA SER A 284 -29.78 -11.45 -13.72
C SER A 284 -30.70 -12.28 -12.80
N LYS A 285 -31.57 -13.04 -13.46
CA LYS A 285 -32.76 -13.69 -12.92
C LYS A 285 -32.45 -14.83 -11.95
N LYS A 286 -33.26 -14.85 -10.89
CA LYS A 286 -33.53 -15.91 -9.91
C LYS A 286 -33.90 -17.23 -10.61
N ARG A 287 -33.11 -18.30 -10.43
CA ARG A 287 -33.53 -19.70 -10.62
C ARG A 287 -33.19 -20.47 -9.35
N ARG A 288 -34.22 -20.94 -8.66
CA ARG A 288 -34.18 -21.75 -7.45
C ARG A 288 -34.44 -23.19 -7.91
N SER A 289 -33.47 -24.09 -7.75
CA SER A 289 -33.67 -25.53 -7.92
C SER A 289 -33.50 -26.20 -6.56
N GLU A 290 -34.56 -26.85 -6.12
CA GLU A 290 -34.59 -27.71 -4.94
C GLU A 290 -33.68 -28.93 -5.16
N PHE A 291 -32.80 -29.21 -4.20
CA PHE A 291 -32.09 -30.48 -4.13
C PHE A 291 -32.48 -31.16 -2.82
N ARG A 292 -33.31 -32.21 -2.93
CA ARG A 292 -33.67 -33.13 -1.86
C ARG A 292 -32.49 -34.06 -1.59
N THR A 293 -31.91 -34.01 -0.40
CA THR A 293 -31.05 -35.09 0.14
C THR A 293 -31.84 -35.86 1.18
N GLY A 294 -32.17 -37.12 0.86
CA GLY A 294 -32.64 -38.08 1.84
C GLY A 294 -31.44 -38.70 2.57
N SER A 295 -31.39 -38.57 3.89
CA SER A 295 -30.47 -39.32 4.74
C SER A 295 -31.26 -40.45 5.42
N LYS A 296 -30.88 -41.69 5.09
CA LYS A 296 -31.24 -42.88 5.86
C LYS A 296 -30.30 -42.98 7.05
N SER A 297 -30.87 -43.24 8.22
CA SER A 297 -30.21 -43.64 9.46
C SER A 297 -29.52 -44.99 9.32
N LEU A 298 -28.31 -45.13 9.90
CA LEU A 298 -27.82 -46.39 10.49
C LEU A 298 -26.48 -46.17 11.22
N GLY A 299 -26.40 -46.69 12.45
CA GLY A 299 -25.18 -47.25 13.02
C GLY A 299 -24.42 -46.39 14.04
N GLU A 300 -24.81 -46.47 15.31
CA GLU A 300 -23.91 -46.22 16.43
C GLU A 300 -22.69 -47.16 16.35
N SER A 301 -21.49 -46.58 16.44
CA SER A 301 -20.31 -47.32 16.89
C SER A 301 -19.46 -46.42 17.77
N SER A 302 -19.24 -46.88 18.99
CA SER A 302 -18.50 -46.19 20.05
C SER A 302 -17.00 -46.15 19.72
N LEU A 303 -16.43 -44.96 19.57
CA LEU A 303 -14.98 -44.75 19.64
C LEU A 303 -14.68 -43.68 20.68
N ARG A 304 -14.15 -44.17 21.80
CA ARG A 304 -13.69 -43.43 22.98
C ARG A 304 -12.55 -42.49 22.56
N CYS A 305 -12.83 -41.19 22.50
CA CYS A 305 -11.84 -40.16 22.18
C CYS A 305 -10.91 -39.96 23.39
N ARG A 306 -9.58 -40.11 23.18
CA ARG A 306 -8.58 -39.74 24.19
C ARG A 306 -8.61 -38.22 24.39
N ARG A 307 -8.81 -37.80 25.64
CA ARG A 307 -8.84 -36.40 26.08
C ARG A 307 -7.43 -35.83 25.93
N TRP A 308 -7.27 -34.81 25.08
CA TRP A 308 -6.08 -33.97 25.08
C TRP A 308 -6.11 -33.04 26.31
N PRO A 309 -4.96 -32.65 26.88
CA PRO A 309 -4.91 -31.79 28.06
C PRO A 309 -5.66 -30.49 27.79
N GLU A 310 -6.64 -30.20 28.64
CA GLU A 310 -7.27 -28.88 28.68
C GLU A 310 -6.16 -27.85 28.93
N CYS A 311 -6.08 -26.81 28.10
CA CYS A 311 -5.36 -25.59 28.50
C CYS A 311 -5.92 -25.21 29.86
N SER A 312 -5.09 -25.30 30.91
CA SER A 312 -5.56 -25.17 32.28
C SER A 312 -6.33 -23.88 32.42
N ALA A 313 -7.55 -23.98 32.96
CA ALA A 313 -8.33 -22.81 33.36
C ALA A 313 -7.50 -21.85 34.22
N ASP A 314 -6.48 -22.38 34.89
CA ASP A 314 -5.48 -21.67 35.70
C ASP A 314 -4.74 -20.58 34.90
N VAL A 315 -4.32 -20.82 33.65
CA VAL A 315 -3.59 -19.80 32.85
C VAL A 315 -4.51 -18.64 32.46
N MET A 316 -5.78 -18.94 32.16
CA MET A 316 -6.80 -17.90 31.92
C MET A 316 -7.19 -17.19 33.22
N HIS A 317 -7.15 -17.86 34.37
CA HIS A 317 -7.42 -17.25 35.66
C HIS A 317 -6.28 -16.30 36.05
N ASP A 318 -5.02 -16.71 35.91
CA ASP A 318 -3.85 -15.91 36.26
C ASP A 318 -3.77 -14.63 35.43
N VAL A 319 -3.96 -14.72 34.11
CA VAL A 319 -3.99 -13.52 33.23
C VAL A 319 -5.17 -12.61 33.57
N ASN A 320 -6.35 -13.15 33.90
CA ASN A 320 -7.49 -12.34 34.30
C ASN A 320 -7.34 -11.74 35.72
N THR A 321 -6.48 -12.32 36.56
CA THR A 321 -6.16 -11.80 37.90
C THR A 321 -5.17 -10.64 37.78
N GLU A 322 -4.13 -10.78 36.95
CA GLU A 322 -3.20 -9.68 36.62
C GLU A 322 -3.92 -8.50 35.92
N VAL A 323 -4.87 -8.77 35.01
CA VAL A 323 -5.66 -7.70 34.37
C VAL A 323 -6.59 -7.01 35.38
N ARG A 324 -7.14 -7.74 36.35
CA ARG A 324 -7.93 -7.14 37.45
C ARG A 324 -7.07 -6.27 38.37
N GLU A 325 -5.85 -6.70 38.69
CA GLU A 325 -4.91 -5.90 39.49
C GLU A 325 -4.49 -4.61 38.76
N LEU A 326 -4.35 -4.65 37.43
CA LEU A 326 -4.07 -3.45 36.62
C LEU A 326 -5.27 -2.50 36.48
N ASP A 327 -6.50 -3.02 36.41
CA ASP A 327 -7.73 -2.21 36.40
C ASP A 327 -8.02 -1.58 37.78
N GLU A 328 -7.62 -2.23 38.89
CA GLU A 328 -7.72 -1.66 40.24
C GLU A 328 -6.73 -0.53 40.51
N ILE A 329 -5.56 -0.53 39.85
CA ILE A 329 -4.59 0.59 39.90
C ILE A 329 -5.05 1.77 39.01
N GLY A 330 -6.02 1.55 38.12
CA GLY A 330 -6.42 2.47 37.05
C GLY A 330 -7.73 3.25 37.23
N SER A 331 -8.24 3.45 38.45
CA SER A 331 -9.42 4.33 38.68
C SER A 331 -9.04 5.71 39.26
N PRO A 332 -9.53 6.83 38.67
CA PRO A 332 -8.91 8.15 38.85
C PRO A 332 -9.46 8.88 40.08
N GLU A 333 -8.62 9.12 41.08
CA GLU A 333 -8.83 10.23 42.00
C GLU A 333 -8.70 11.56 41.22
N ARG A 334 -9.83 12.23 41.05
CA ARG A 334 -9.91 13.63 40.61
C ARG A 334 -9.16 14.51 41.60
N SER A 335 -7.88 14.76 41.37
CA SER A 335 -7.20 15.94 41.87
C SER A 335 -6.84 16.87 40.71
N ARG A 336 -7.26 18.12 40.84
CA ARG A 336 -7.08 19.20 39.88
C ARG A 336 -5.59 19.44 39.69
N VAL A 337 -5.10 19.52 38.45
CA VAL A 337 -3.82 20.17 38.16
C VAL A 337 -4.02 21.16 36.98
N PRO A 338 -3.48 22.39 37.05
CA PRO A 338 -3.70 23.44 36.06
C PRO A 338 -2.93 23.20 34.75
N ARG A 339 -3.38 23.88 33.70
CA ARG A 339 -2.63 24.06 32.44
C ARG A 339 -1.41 24.97 32.64
N LEU A 340 -0.48 24.85 31.67
CA LEU A 340 0.73 25.66 31.38
C LEU A 340 1.99 25.06 32.02
N SER A 341 3.17 24.95 31.39
CA SER A 341 3.74 25.56 30.17
C SER A 341 5.09 24.87 29.83
N HIS A 342 5.60 25.18 28.64
CA HIS A 342 6.96 24.98 28.08
C HIS A 342 8.20 24.84 28.99
N SER A 343 9.26 24.27 28.36
CA SER A 343 10.74 24.35 28.58
C SER A 343 11.39 23.03 29.05
N THR A 344 12.10 22.27 28.20
CA THR A 344 13.53 22.34 27.77
C THR A 344 14.57 22.10 28.87
N SER A 345 15.25 20.94 28.83
CA SER A 345 16.71 20.71 28.90
C SER A 345 16.94 19.19 28.86
N GLU A 346 17.59 18.64 27.84
CA GLU A 346 19.00 18.23 27.86
C GLU A 346 19.34 17.30 29.04
N ASP A 347 19.66 16.03 28.74
CA ASP A 347 21.01 15.53 29.01
C ASP A 347 21.30 14.17 28.33
N HIS A 348 22.53 14.11 27.82
CA HIS A 348 23.22 12.99 27.19
C HIS A 348 23.60 11.86 28.16
N ASN A 349 23.66 10.63 27.64
CA ASN A 349 24.82 9.68 27.67
C ASN A 349 24.29 8.24 27.54
N MET A 350 24.59 7.53 26.46
CA MET A 350 25.80 6.72 26.22
C MET A 350 26.01 5.56 27.20
N GLU A 351 26.10 4.37 26.57
CA GLU A 351 27.05 3.28 26.82
C GLU A 351 26.61 1.98 27.54
N TYR A 352 26.89 0.89 26.80
CA TYR A 352 27.18 -0.52 27.11
C TYR A 352 26.17 -1.38 27.89
N TYR A 353 25.64 -2.43 27.23
CA TYR A 353 26.29 -3.74 27.07
C TYR A 353 25.75 -4.50 25.86
#